data_AF-A0A7S9LED4-F1
#
_entry.id   AF-A0A7S9LED4-F1
#
_cell.length_a   1.000
_cell.length_b   1.000
_cell.length_c   1.000
_cell.angle_alpha   90.00
_cell.angle_beta   90.00
_cell.angle_gamma   90.00
#
_symmetry.space_group_name_H-M   'P 1'
#
loop_
_entity.id
_entity.type
_entity.pdbx_description
1 polymer ?
#
loop_
_entity_poly.entity_id
_entity_poly.type
_entity_poly.pdbx_seq_one_letter_code
_entity_poly.pdbx_strand_id
1 'polypeptide(L)'
;MPKEERVQPLHHCRQAIEQLEGGMRTVHKDMPGDGLFIPHKNEFADFGLLEARGIQVEEMLSREATLVSEIASMRAQLKLARQDAHAGRKKLDVPWLRRLNYAIIMRNKALAGLRVDRGLAQYQQKEERRRLTLLTQLSEQALFVRHAKRLLSKKVLEEIRAAVRSEVSVVVPLVPEHALDDCT
;
A
#
# COMPACT_ATOMS: atom_id res chain seq x y z
N MET A 1 -13.83 48.35 -14.65
CA MET A 1 -12.44 47.97 -14.32
C MET A 1 -12.37 47.52 -12.86
N PRO A 2 -12.40 46.22 -12.54
CA PRO A 2 -12.12 45.74 -11.19
C PRO A 2 -11.05 44.63 -11.26
N LYS A 3 -9.77 45.02 -11.32
CA LYS A 3 -8.65 44.06 -11.25
C LYS A 3 -7.75 44.30 -10.04
N GLU A 4 -7.89 45.40 -9.31
CA GLU A 4 -6.95 45.79 -8.26
C GLU A 4 -7.36 45.34 -6.84
N GLU A 5 -8.66 45.17 -6.54
CA GLU A 5 -9.11 44.76 -5.19
C GLU A 5 -8.92 43.27 -4.86
N ARG A 6 -8.76 42.39 -5.86
CA ARG A 6 -8.51 40.95 -5.64
C ARG A 6 -7.03 40.59 -5.48
N VAL A 7 -6.11 41.52 -5.76
CA VAL A 7 -4.66 41.24 -5.76
C VAL A 7 -4.06 41.39 -4.37
N GLN A 8 -4.58 42.30 -3.54
CA GLN A 8 -4.09 42.49 -2.16
C GLN A 8 -4.33 41.28 -1.24
N PRO A 9 -5.49 40.61 -1.23
CA PRO A 9 -5.72 39.43 -0.39
C PRO A 9 -4.81 38.25 -0.75
N LEU A 10 -4.56 38.04 -2.05
CA LEU A 10 -3.65 37.01 -2.54
C LEU A 10 -2.19 37.30 -2.18
N HIS A 11 -1.77 38.56 -2.19
CA HIS A 11 -0.43 38.95 -1.76
C HIS A 11 -0.22 38.71 -0.25
N HIS A 12 -1.23 39.01 0.58
CA HIS A 12 -1.18 38.71 2.01
C HIS A 12 -1.18 37.21 2.31
N CYS A 13 -1.96 36.42 1.56
CA CYS A 13 -1.94 34.96 1.67
C CYS A 13 -0.58 34.38 1.25
N ARG A 14 0.01 34.87 0.15
CA ARG A 14 1.33 34.43 -0.33
C ARG A 14 2.44 34.75 0.66
N GLN A 15 2.41 35.95 1.25
CA GLN A 15 3.37 36.37 2.27
C GLN A 15 3.21 35.58 3.58
N ALA A 16 1.97 35.22 3.95
CA ALA A 16 1.69 34.33 5.08
C ALA A 16 2.15 32.89 4.83
N ILE A 17 2.00 32.37 3.61
CA ILE A 17 2.51 31.07 3.19
C ILE A 17 4.04 31.06 3.21
N GLU A 18 4.70 32.10 2.68
CA GLU A 18 6.16 32.23 2.72
C GLU A 18 6.71 32.35 4.15
N GLN A 19 5.99 33.03 5.06
CA GLN A 19 6.32 33.08 6.48
C GLN A 19 6.11 31.74 7.20
N LEU A 20 5.07 30.98 6.82
CA LEU A 20 4.84 29.62 7.32
C LEU A 20 5.93 28.65 6.82
N GLU A 21 6.29 28.71 5.54
CA GLU A 21 7.37 27.91 4.94
C GLU A 21 8.74 28.30 5.50
N GLY A 22 8.99 29.59 5.73
CA GLY A 22 10.20 30.10 6.36
C GLY A 22 10.30 29.67 7.83
N GLY A 23 9.19 29.74 8.57
CA GLY A 23 9.09 29.26 9.95
C GLY A 23 9.23 27.75 10.07
N MET A 24 8.72 26.97 9.10
CA MET A 24 8.94 25.52 9.05
C MET A 24 10.41 25.15 8.77
N ARG A 25 11.13 25.97 8.00
CA ARG A 25 12.57 25.80 7.73
C ARG A 25 13.46 26.19 8.92
N THR A 26 13.07 27.17 9.75
CA THR A 26 13.81 27.51 10.97
C THR A 26 13.54 26.54 12.11
N VAL A 27 12.33 25.98 12.22
CA VAL A 27 12.03 24.87 13.15
C VAL A 27 12.84 23.61 12.83
N HIS A 28 13.16 23.35 11.55
CA HIS A 28 14.10 22.29 11.16
C HIS A 28 15.54 22.52 11.66
N LYS A 29 15.93 23.77 11.95
CA LYS A 29 17.27 24.12 12.47
C LYS A 29 17.32 24.23 13.99
N ASP A 30 16.21 24.63 14.62
CA ASP A 30 16.11 24.79 16.07
C ASP A 30 15.58 23.54 16.79
N MET A 31 15.25 22.46 16.04
CA MET A 31 15.11 21.13 16.62
C MET A 31 16.48 20.62 17.07
N PRO A 32 16.64 20.19 18.33
CA PRO A 32 17.88 19.57 18.76
C PRO A 32 18.03 18.22 18.06
N GLY A 33 18.96 18.14 17.10
CA GLY A 33 19.57 16.91 16.60
C GLY A 33 18.61 15.86 16.04
N ASP A 34 18.63 15.71 14.71
CA ASP A 34 17.85 14.76 13.92
C ASP A 34 16.33 14.96 14.00
N GLY A 35 15.68 14.98 12.84
CA GLY A 35 14.23 15.01 12.69
C GLY A 35 13.60 13.72 13.20
N LEU A 36 13.75 13.43 14.49
CA LEU A 36 13.10 12.34 15.18
C LEU A 36 11.63 12.73 15.30
N PHE A 37 10.87 12.40 14.25
CA PHE A 37 9.48 12.03 14.41
C PHE A 37 9.48 11.06 15.60
N ILE A 38 8.87 11.44 16.72
CA ILE A 38 8.59 10.52 17.81
C ILE A 38 7.17 10.05 17.54
N PRO A 39 6.99 8.93 16.81
CA PRO A 39 5.68 8.36 16.65
C PRO A 39 5.05 8.20 18.03
N HIS A 40 3.77 8.54 18.15
CA HIS A 40 3.03 8.21 19.37
C HIS A 40 3.22 6.71 19.62
N LYS A 41 3.28 6.23 20.88
CA LYS A 41 3.57 4.80 21.18
C LYS A 41 2.74 3.78 20.37
N ASN A 42 1.58 4.18 19.86
CA ASN A 42 0.71 3.37 19.01
C ASN A 42 1.21 3.27 17.55
N GLU A 43 1.82 4.33 17.00
CA GLU A 43 2.33 4.36 15.63
C GLU A 43 3.53 3.40 15.46
N PHE A 44 4.44 3.31 16.43
CA PHE A 44 5.52 2.32 16.43
C PHE A 44 5.02 0.87 16.41
N ALA A 45 3.93 0.59 17.13
CA ALA A 45 3.30 -0.73 17.14
C ALA A 45 2.66 -1.06 15.78
N ASP A 46 2.03 -0.06 15.15
CA ASP A 46 1.37 -0.21 13.85
C ASP A 46 2.38 -0.42 12.70
N PHE A 47 3.55 0.26 12.74
CA PHE A 47 4.64 0.02 11.78
C PHE A 47 5.28 -1.36 11.96
N GLY A 48 5.50 -1.82 13.19
CA GLY A 48 6.02 -3.16 13.48
C GLY A 48 5.07 -4.28 13.02
N LEU A 49 3.76 -4.05 13.12
CA LEU A 49 2.74 -4.97 12.61
C LEU A 49 2.79 -5.08 11.07
N LEU A 50 3.03 -3.96 10.39
CA LEU A 50 3.15 -3.93 8.93
C LEU A 50 4.40 -4.67 8.42
N GLU A 51 5.52 -4.52 9.13
CA GLU A 51 6.76 -5.26 8.87
C GLU A 51 6.56 -6.77 9.07
N ALA A 52 5.97 -7.18 10.19
CA ALA A 52 5.68 -8.59 10.48
C ALA A 52 4.79 -9.23 9.40
N ARG A 53 3.77 -8.50 8.93
CA ARG A 53 2.91 -8.95 7.82
C ARG A 53 3.66 -9.01 6.49
N GLY A 54 4.63 -8.11 6.26
CA GLY A 54 5.51 -8.17 5.09
C GLY A 54 6.35 -9.44 5.07
N ILE A 55 7.01 -9.75 6.18
CA ILE A 55 7.81 -10.98 6.35
C ILE A 55 6.94 -12.21 6.11
N GLN A 56 5.72 -12.24 6.67
CA GLN A 56 4.78 -13.34 6.45
C GLN A 56 4.45 -13.56 4.97
N VAL A 57 4.19 -12.49 4.21
CA VAL A 57 3.90 -12.59 2.77
C VAL A 57 5.12 -13.11 2.00
N GLU A 58 6.34 -12.69 2.35
CA GLU A 58 7.58 -13.18 1.74
C GLU A 58 7.82 -14.67 2.01
N GLU A 59 7.59 -15.13 3.24
CA GLU A 59 7.65 -16.56 3.59
C GLU A 59 6.63 -17.37 2.78
N MET A 60 5.41 -16.86 2.62
CA MET A 60 4.37 -17.51 1.82
C MET A 60 4.74 -17.59 0.34
N LEU A 61 5.34 -16.54 -0.23
CA LEU A 61 5.85 -16.55 -1.61
C LEU A 61 6.98 -17.57 -1.79
N SER A 62 7.90 -17.63 -0.81
CA SER A 62 8.99 -18.60 -0.82
C SER A 62 8.46 -20.03 -0.80
N ARG A 63 7.48 -20.31 0.07
CA ARG A 63 6.82 -21.61 0.16
C ARG A 63 6.03 -21.96 -1.09
N GLU A 64 5.37 -20.98 -1.72
CA GLU A 64 4.70 -21.15 -3.01
C GLU A 64 5.70 -21.57 -4.10
N ALA A 65 6.85 -20.90 -4.18
CA ALA A 65 7.90 -21.25 -5.14
C ALA A 65 8.41 -22.68 -4.94
N THR A 66 8.61 -23.11 -3.68
CA THR A 66 8.99 -24.48 -3.35
C THR A 66 7.93 -25.48 -3.84
N LEU A 67 6.65 -25.26 -3.53
CA LEU A 67 5.57 -26.16 -3.94
C LEU A 67 5.46 -26.26 -5.47
N VAL A 68 5.57 -25.13 -6.18
CA VAL A 68 5.56 -25.10 -7.65
C VAL A 68 6.71 -25.92 -8.22
N SER A 69 7.92 -25.75 -7.67
CA SER A 69 9.12 -26.50 -8.09
C SER A 69 8.96 -28.01 -7.85
N GLU A 70 8.47 -28.42 -6.68
CA GLU A 70 8.20 -29.83 -6.36
C GLU A 70 7.16 -30.45 -7.32
N ILE A 71 6.05 -29.74 -7.59
CA ILE A 71 5.02 -30.19 -8.52
C ILE A 71 5.58 -30.35 -9.93
N ALA A 72 6.39 -29.38 -10.38
CA ALA A 72 7.04 -29.44 -11.69
C ALA A 72 8.00 -30.63 -11.79
N SER A 73 8.82 -30.86 -10.76
CA SER A 73 9.74 -32.00 -10.68
C SER A 73 8.99 -33.34 -10.73
N MET A 74 7.93 -33.50 -9.93
CA MET A 74 7.12 -34.72 -9.94
C MET A 74 6.45 -34.96 -11.31
N ARG A 75 5.95 -33.90 -11.96
CA ARG A 75 5.37 -33.98 -13.31
C ARG A 75 6.42 -34.38 -14.35
N ALA A 76 7.65 -33.87 -14.23
CA ALA A 76 8.75 -34.25 -15.11
C ALA A 76 9.12 -35.73 -14.96
N GLN A 77 9.22 -36.22 -13.72
CA GLN A 77 9.46 -37.64 -13.43
C GLN A 77 8.36 -38.53 -14.03
N LEU A 78 7.09 -38.13 -13.89
CA LEU A 78 5.95 -38.84 -14.46
C LEU A 78 6.00 -38.88 -16.00
N LYS A 79 6.38 -37.76 -16.63
CA LYS A 79 6.56 -37.67 -18.09
C LYS A 79 7.66 -38.62 -18.57
N LEU A 80 8.82 -38.61 -17.91
CA LEU A 80 9.95 -39.49 -18.24
C LEU A 80 9.57 -40.97 -18.08
N ALA A 81 8.95 -41.34 -16.97
CA ALA A 81 8.54 -42.71 -16.72
C ALA A 81 7.54 -43.23 -17.77
N ARG A 82 6.59 -42.38 -18.20
CA ARG A 82 5.65 -42.71 -19.28
C ARG A 82 6.35 -42.87 -20.63
N GLN A 83 7.32 -42.01 -20.93
CA GLN A 83 8.10 -42.08 -22.17
C GLN A 83 8.95 -43.36 -22.22
N ASP A 84 9.61 -43.73 -21.11
CA ASP A 84 10.39 -44.96 -21.02
C ASP A 84 9.53 -46.21 -21.18
N ALA A 85 8.32 -46.21 -20.61
CA ALA A 85 7.38 -47.30 -20.78
C ALA A 85 6.85 -47.41 -22.22
N HIS A 86 6.51 -46.28 -22.83
CA HIS A 86 6.07 -46.25 -24.23
C HIS A 86 7.18 -46.70 -25.19
N ALA A 87 8.43 -46.36 -24.91
CA ALA A 87 9.59 -46.80 -25.68
C ALA A 87 9.97 -48.27 -25.43
N GLY A 88 9.23 -49.00 -24.58
CA GLY A 88 9.53 -50.39 -24.23
C GLY A 88 10.80 -50.58 -23.38
N ARG A 89 11.43 -49.49 -22.91
CA ARG A 89 12.70 -49.53 -22.18
C ARG A 89 12.54 -50.03 -20.74
N LYS A 90 11.41 -49.71 -20.10
CA LYS A 90 11.11 -50.10 -18.71
C LYS A 90 9.63 -50.41 -18.55
N LYS A 91 9.29 -51.38 -17.70
CA LYS A 91 7.89 -51.57 -17.28
C LYS A 91 7.46 -50.43 -16.37
N LEU A 92 6.22 -49.98 -16.55
CA LEU A 92 5.64 -48.91 -15.76
C LEU A 92 5.24 -49.43 -14.37
N ASP A 93 5.83 -48.87 -13.31
CA ASP A 93 5.44 -49.18 -11.93
C ASP A 93 4.12 -48.47 -11.57
N VAL A 94 3.02 -49.22 -11.68
CA VAL A 94 1.66 -48.72 -11.42
C VAL A 94 1.47 -48.27 -9.95
N PRO A 95 1.89 -49.05 -8.92
CA PRO A 95 1.90 -48.58 -7.53
C PRO A 95 2.65 -47.25 -7.31
N TRP A 96 3.85 -47.10 -7.86
CA TRP A 96 4.62 -45.85 -7.74
C TRP A 96 3.91 -44.67 -8.41
N LEU A 97 3.34 -44.88 -9.60
CA LEU A 97 2.55 -43.84 -10.28
C LEU A 97 1.34 -43.38 -9.48
N ARG A 98 0.61 -44.30 -8.84
CA ARG A 98 -0.53 -43.93 -7.98
C ARG A 98 -0.09 -43.06 -6.82
N ARG A 99 1.01 -43.43 -6.15
CA ARG A 99 1.60 -42.62 -5.06
C ARG A 99 2.04 -41.24 -5.53
N LEU A 100 2.72 -41.16 -6.68
CA LEU A 100 3.18 -39.90 -7.24
C LEU A 100 2.01 -38.99 -7.66
N ASN A 101 0.97 -39.53 -8.30
CA ASN A 101 -0.23 -38.79 -8.65
C ASN A 101 -0.95 -38.25 -7.41
N TYR A 102 -1.09 -39.08 -6.36
CA TYR A 102 -1.65 -38.63 -5.09
C TYR A 102 -0.83 -37.49 -4.47
N ALA A 103 0.50 -37.62 -4.47
CA ALA A 103 1.40 -36.58 -3.97
C ALA A 103 1.23 -35.26 -4.76
N ILE A 104 1.14 -35.31 -6.09
CA ILE A 104 0.87 -34.14 -6.94
C ILE A 104 -0.48 -33.50 -6.58
N ILE A 105 -1.54 -34.30 -6.40
CA ILE A 105 -2.87 -33.78 -6.01
C ILE A 105 -2.79 -33.08 -4.65
N MET A 106 -2.15 -33.70 -3.67
CA MET A 106 -2.02 -33.12 -2.32
C MET A 106 -1.20 -31.83 -2.33
N ARG A 107 -0.10 -31.76 -3.10
CA ARG A 107 0.69 -30.54 -3.25
C ARG A 107 -0.06 -29.45 -4.00
N ASN A 108 -0.85 -29.77 -5.02
CA ASN A 108 -1.71 -28.79 -5.70
C ASN A 108 -2.78 -28.22 -4.74
N LYS A 109 -3.39 -29.06 -3.90
CA LYS A 109 -4.35 -28.59 -2.88
C LYS A 109 -3.68 -27.64 -1.88
N ALA A 110 -2.49 -27.99 -1.39
CA ALA A 110 -1.72 -27.14 -0.50
C ALA A 110 -1.35 -25.81 -1.16
N LEU A 111 -0.92 -25.84 -2.43
CA LEU A 111 -0.61 -24.65 -3.21
C LEU A 111 -1.83 -23.74 -3.40
N ALA A 112 -3.00 -24.32 -3.70
CA ALA A 112 -4.24 -23.56 -3.84
C ALA A 112 -4.64 -22.87 -2.53
N GLY A 113 -4.58 -23.59 -1.39
CA GLY A 113 -4.82 -23.01 -0.07
C GLY A 113 -3.86 -21.85 0.23
N LEU A 114 -2.55 -22.08 0.05
CA LEU A 114 -1.53 -21.07 0.27
C LEU A 114 -1.73 -19.80 -0.58
N ARG A 115 -2.18 -19.94 -1.83
CA ARG A 115 -2.47 -18.80 -2.71
C ARG A 115 -3.65 -17.96 -2.23
N VAL A 116 -4.70 -18.61 -1.72
CA VAL A 116 -5.85 -17.92 -1.13
C VAL A 116 -5.40 -17.15 0.11
N ASP A 117 -4.70 -17.83 1.04
CA ASP A 117 -4.22 -17.21 2.28
C ASP A 117 -3.26 -16.04 1.98
N ARG A 118 -2.37 -16.21 0.99
CA ARG A 118 -1.43 -15.16 0.58
C ARG A 118 -2.16 -13.96 -0.02
N GLY A 119 -3.19 -14.20 -0.83
CA GLY A 119 -4.01 -13.14 -1.39
C GLY A 119 -4.69 -12.32 -0.29
N LEU A 120 -5.22 -12.98 0.74
CA LEU A 120 -5.80 -12.32 1.90
C LEU A 120 -4.76 -11.52 2.70
N ALA A 121 -3.59 -12.10 2.96
CA ALA A 121 -2.50 -11.42 3.68
C ALA A 121 -2.01 -10.16 2.93
N GLN A 122 -1.87 -10.26 1.60
CA GLN A 122 -1.53 -9.11 0.75
C GLN A 122 -2.59 -8.02 0.77
N TYR A 123 -3.87 -8.40 0.74
CA TYR A 123 -4.98 -7.46 0.85
C TYR A 123 -4.94 -6.71 2.19
N GLN A 124 -4.82 -7.44 3.30
CA GLN A 124 -4.75 -6.86 4.65
C GLN A 124 -3.54 -5.93 4.81
N GLN A 125 -2.38 -6.33 4.29
CA GLN A 125 -1.18 -5.49 4.31
C GLN A 125 -1.37 -4.19 3.50
N LYS A 126 -2.12 -4.25 2.39
CA LYS A 126 -2.45 -3.08 1.56
C LYS A 126 -3.42 -2.14 2.29
N GLU A 127 -4.46 -2.68 2.93
CA GLU A 127 -5.38 -1.88 3.74
C GLU A 127 -4.68 -1.20 4.91
N GLU A 128 -3.78 -1.89 5.58
CA GLU A 128 -3.04 -1.34 6.71
C GLU A 128 -2.07 -0.23 6.27
N ARG A 129 -1.39 -0.40 5.13
CA ARG A 129 -0.63 0.69 4.50
C ARG A 129 -1.50 1.92 4.24
N ARG A 130 -2.68 1.72 3.63
CA ARG A 130 -3.62 2.82 3.35
C ARG A 130 -4.06 3.53 4.64
N ARG A 131 -4.42 2.74 5.66
CA ARG A 131 -4.81 3.27 6.98
C ARG A 131 -3.70 4.09 7.61
N LEU A 132 -2.46 3.59 7.60
CA LEU A 132 -1.31 4.31 8.15
C LEU A 132 -1.04 5.60 7.38
N THR A 133 -1.07 5.58 6.04
CA THR A 133 -0.92 6.78 5.23
C THR A 133 -1.96 7.85 5.56
N LEU A 134 -3.23 7.46 5.73
CA LEU A 134 -4.30 8.38 6.12
C LEU A 134 -4.06 8.98 7.51
N LEU A 135 -3.66 8.15 8.48
CA LEU A 135 -3.35 8.62 9.84
C LEU A 135 -2.17 9.60 9.85
N THR A 136 -1.11 9.32 9.09
CA THR A 136 0.03 10.24 8.92
C THR A 136 -0.39 11.57 8.31
N GLN A 137 -1.20 11.55 7.25
CA GLN A 137 -1.71 12.80 6.65
C GLN A 137 -2.55 13.62 7.64
N LEU A 138 -3.40 12.96 8.43
CA LEU A 138 -4.21 13.64 9.45
C LEU A 138 -3.35 14.22 10.57
N SER A 139 -2.28 13.54 10.99
CA SER A 139 -1.37 14.05 12.03
C SER A 139 -0.56 15.24 11.53
N GLU A 140 -0.05 15.21 10.30
CA GLU A 140 0.63 16.33 9.64
C GLU A 140 -0.29 17.55 9.49
N GLN A 141 -1.53 17.35 9.05
CA GLN A 141 -2.53 18.41 8.99
C GLN A 141 -2.84 19.01 10.36
N ALA A 142 -2.96 18.17 11.39
CA ALA A 142 -3.21 18.64 12.76
C ALA A 142 -2.04 19.47 13.30
N LEU A 143 -0.80 19.06 13.03
CA LEU A 143 0.41 19.83 13.35
C LEU A 143 0.42 21.17 12.60
N PHE A 144 0.16 21.16 11.30
CA PHE A 144 0.08 22.37 10.49
C PHE A 144 -0.94 23.37 11.06
N VAL A 145 -2.16 22.92 11.36
CA VAL A 145 -3.22 23.77 11.93
C VAL A 145 -2.81 24.32 13.29
N ARG A 146 -2.12 23.53 14.13
CA ARG A 146 -1.62 23.98 15.43
C ARG A 146 -0.55 25.06 15.28
N HIS A 147 0.35 24.92 14.32
CA HIS A 147 1.37 25.92 14.01
C HIS A 147 0.78 27.19 13.41
N ALA A 148 -0.13 27.05 12.45
CA ALA A 148 -0.82 28.17 11.84
C ALA A 148 -1.60 28.99 12.88
N LYS A 149 -2.28 28.34 13.85
CA LYS A 149 -2.94 29.01 14.99
C LYS A 149 -2.01 29.84 15.89
N ARG A 150 -0.72 29.51 15.95
CA ARG A 150 0.27 30.25 16.75
C ARG A 150 0.85 31.44 15.99
N LEU A 151 1.01 31.31 14.69
CA LEU A 151 1.70 32.30 13.85
C LEU A 151 0.76 33.30 13.18
N LEU A 152 -0.48 32.89 12.89
CA LEU A 152 -1.45 33.69 12.15
C LEU A 152 -2.57 34.20 13.06
N SER A 153 -3.05 35.41 12.78
CA SER A 153 -4.25 35.93 13.44
C SER A 153 -5.48 35.11 13.06
N LYS A 154 -6.48 35.09 13.96
CA LYS A 154 -7.72 34.33 13.77
C LYS A 154 -8.44 34.68 12.45
N LYS A 155 -8.35 35.94 12.01
CA LYS A 155 -8.96 36.41 10.75
C LYS A 155 -8.33 35.75 9.53
N VAL A 156 -6.99 35.73 9.47
CA VAL A 156 -6.23 35.13 8.36
C VAL A 156 -6.44 33.61 8.29
N LEU A 157 -6.54 32.94 9.44
CA LEU A 157 -6.87 31.51 9.50
C LEU A 157 -8.23 31.16 8.93
N GLU A 158 -9.26 31.96 9.22
CA GLU A 158 -10.61 31.72 8.67
C GLU A 158 -10.68 32.05 7.18
N GLU A 159 -9.93 33.06 6.71
CA GLU A 159 -9.80 33.35 5.28
C GLU A 159 -9.12 32.19 4.52
N ILE A 160 -8.04 31.61 5.06
CA ILE A 160 -7.39 30.42 4.49
C ILE A 160 -8.35 29.23 4.47
N ARG A 161 -9.10 28.98 5.55
CA ARG A 161 -10.09 27.89 5.58
C ARG A 161 -11.22 28.09 4.59
N ALA A 162 -11.70 29.32 4.43
CA ALA A 162 -12.73 29.66 3.45
C ALA A 162 -12.22 29.46 2.01
N ALA A 163 -10.97 29.85 1.73
CA ALA A 163 -10.33 29.65 0.43
C ALA A 163 -10.19 28.15 0.09
N VAL A 164 -9.68 27.33 1.02
CA VAL A 164 -9.55 25.87 0.82
C VAL A 164 -10.91 25.20 0.57
N ARG A 165 -11.97 25.62 1.29
CA ARG A 165 -13.33 25.11 1.04
C ARG A 165 -13.87 25.51 -0.34
N SER A 166 -13.54 26.71 -0.81
CA SER A 166 -13.95 27.17 -2.14
C SER A 166 -13.20 26.47 -3.27
N GLU A 167 -11.93 26.08 -3.08
CA GLU A 167 -11.15 25.32 -4.07
C GLU A 167 -11.60 23.86 -4.16
N VAL A 168 -11.89 23.21 -3.01
CA VAL A 168 -12.44 21.84 -2.99
C VAL A 168 -13.84 21.78 -3.65
N SER A 169 -14.62 22.86 -3.55
CA SER A 169 -15.92 22.97 -4.22
C SER A 169 -15.82 23.11 -5.74
N VAL A 170 -14.66 23.45 -6.30
CA VAL A 170 -14.45 23.68 -7.74
C VAL A 170 -13.80 22.46 -8.42
N VAL A 171 -13.25 21.50 -7.67
CA VAL A 171 -12.53 20.33 -8.20
C VAL A 171 -13.20 19.00 -7.86
N VAL A 172 -14.52 18.90 -8.04
CA VAL A 172 -15.17 17.60 -8.23
C VAL A 172 -16.19 17.67 -9.37
N PRO A 173 -15.78 17.53 -10.64
CA PRO A 173 -16.58 16.81 -11.59
C PRO A 173 -16.52 15.33 -11.17
N LEU A 174 -17.57 14.86 -10.50
CA LEU A 174 -17.88 13.42 -10.47
C LEU A 174 -18.09 13.01 -11.94
N VAL A 175 -17.05 12.52 -12.60
CA VAL A 175 -17.24 11.72 -13.80
C VAL A 175 -17.91 10.43 -13.32
N PRO A 176 -19.14 10.12 -13.74
CA PRO A 176 -19.77 8.87 -13.34
C PRO A 176 -19.03 7.73 -14.05
N GLU A 177 -18.32 6.90 -13.30
CA GLU A 177 -17.95 5.56 -13.75
C GLU A 177 -19.23 4.71 -13.84
N HIS A 178 -20.03 4.91 -14.89
CA HIS A 178 -21.05 3.96 -15.33
C HIS A 178 -20.92 3.78 -16.84
N ALA A 179 -20.06 2.84 -17.21
CA ALA A 179 -20.18 2.06 -18.43
C ALA A 179 -19.54 0.68 -18.16
N LEU A 180 -20.19 -0.09 -17.28
CA LEU A 180 -20.30 -1.51 -17.56
C LEU A 180 -21.20 -1.59 -18.79
N ASP A 181 -20.64 -2.03 -19.91
CA ASP A 181 -21.39 -2.86 -20.84
C ASP A 181 -20.42 -3.81 -21.54
N ASP A 182 -20.80 -5.07 -21.44
CA ASP A 182 -20.30 -6.23 -22.15
C ASP A 182 -20.03 -5.95 -23.63
N CYS A 183 -19.01 -6.61 -24.19
CA CYS A 183 -19.13 -7.32 -25.47
C CYS A 183 -17.88 -8.19 -25.73
N THR A 184 -18.14 -9.51 -25.71
CA THR A 184 -17.61 -10.61 -26.57
C THR A 184 -16.14 -10.65 -26.93
#